data_AF-A0A839EWH2-F1
#
_entry.id   AF-A0A839EWH2-F1
#
_cell.length_a   1.000
_cell.length_b   1.000
_cell.length_c   1.000
_cell.angle_alpha   90.00
_cell.angle_beta   90.00
_cell.angle_gamma   90.00
#
_symmetry.space_group_name_H-M   'P 1'
#
loop_
_entity.id
_entity.type
_entity.pdbx_description
1 polymer ?
#
loop_
_entity_poly.entity_id
_entity_poly.type
_entity_poly.pdbx_seq_one_letter_code
_entity_poly.pdbx_strand_id
1 'polypeptide(L)'
;MNRQRIEYATEGFLSAMRREFLKLHPADPCPIKRLADYSPAHRSALMNAIGISMRFGEKERDKDFDAWMKKRAEDVAAANDA
;
A
#
# COMPACT_ATOMS: atom_id res chain seq x y z
N MET A 1 -12.61 -11.96 3.82
CA MET A 1 -11.19 -12.33 3.60
C MET A 1 -10.61 -12.97 4.86
N ASN A 2 -9.91 -14.10 4.76
CA ASN A 2 -9.38 -14.79 5.95
C ASN A 2 -7.98 -14.27 6.36
N ARG A 3 -7.57 -14.52 7.60
CA ARG A 3 -6.30 -14.02 8.16
C ARG A 3 -5.07 -14.49 7.37
N GLN A 4 -5.04 -15.74 6.91
CA GLN A 4 -3.92 -16.30 6.15
C GLN A 4 -3.73 -15.60 4.80
N ARG A 5 -4.81 -15.25 4.11
CA ARG A 5 -4.75 -14.49 2.85
C ARG A 5 -4.21 -13.09 3.08
N ILE A 6 -4.59 -12.45 4.19
CA ILE A 6 -4.06 -11.12 4.56
C ILE A 6 -2.57 -11.20 4.91
N GLU A 7 -2.17 -12.22 5.65
CA GLU A 7 -0.76 -12.46 5.98
C GLU A 7 0.07 -12.66 4.71
N TYR A 8 -0.38 -13.52 3.80
CA TYR A 8 0.26 -13.74 2.50
C TYR A 8 0.34 -12.45 1.65
N ALA A 9 -0.75 -11.68 1.57
CA ALA A 9 -0.76 -10.41 0.86
C ALA A 9 0.22 -9.39 1.47
N THR A 10 0.30 -9.35 2.80
CA THR A 10 1.21 -8.46 3.52
C THR A 10 2.67 -8.81 3.26
N GLU A 11 3.02 -10.11 3.30
CA GLU A 11 4.38 -10.58 2.95
C GLU A 11 4.73 -10.24 1.49
N GLY A 12 3.81 -10.48 0.56
CA GLY A 12 3.99 -10.15 -0.85
C GLY A 12 4.23 -8.65 -1.07
N PHE A 13 3.44 -7.80 -0.40
CA PHE A 13 3.59 -6.35 -0.47
C PHE A 13 4.93 -5.87 0.08
N LEU A 14 5.32 -6.32 1.29
CA LEU A 14 6.62 -5.97 1.89
C LEU A 14 7.79 -6.43 1.01
N SER A 15 7.72 -7.64 0.44
CA SER A 15 8.73 -8.15 -0.48
C SER A 15 8.86 -7.28 -1.73
N ALA A 16 7.73 -6.89 -2.34
CA ALA A 16 7.75 -6.01 -3.50
C ALA A 16 8.36 -4.64 -3.18
N MET A 17 7.99 -4.02 -2.05
CA MET A 17 8.57 -2.76 -1.61
C MET A 17 10.08 -2.86 -1.39
N ARG A 18 10.55 -3.95 -0.75
CA ARG A 18 11.98 -4.19 -0.53
C ARG A 18 12.75 -4.27 -1.85
N ARG A 19 12.22 -5.01 -2.83
CA ARG A 19 12.85 -5.12 -4.16
C ARG A 19 12.95 -3.75 -4.83
N GLU A 20 11.88 -2.96 -4.78
CA GLU A 20 11.87 -1.66 -5.44
C GLU A 20 12.83 -0.68 -4.77
N PHE A 21 12.88 -0.67 -3.43
CA PHE A 21 13.86 0.11 -2.70
C PHE A 21 15.29 -0.25 -3.09
N LEU A 22 15.63 -1.55 -3.13
CA LEU A 22 16.98 -2.01 -3.47
C LEU A 22 17.40 -1.67 -4.91
N LYS A 23 16.44 -1.54 -5.83
CA LYS A 23 16.73 -1.06 -7.20
C LYS A 23 17.06 0.43 -7.23
N LEU A 24 16.29 1.24 -6.49
CA LEU A 24 16.46 2.70 -6.45
C LEU A 24 17.66 3.12 -5.59
N HIS A 25 17.97 2.35 -4.55
CA HIS A 25 18.98 2.66 -3.53
C HIS A 25 19.89 1.43 -3.26
N PRO A 26 20.71 1.01 -4.24
CA PRO A 26 21.48 -0.23 -4.12
C PRO A 26 22.59 -0.19 -3.06
N ALA A 27 23.07 1.00 -2.69
CA ALA A 27 24.12 1.18 -1.68
C ALA A 27 23.57 1.29 -0.25
N ASP A 28 22.27 1.53 -0.09
CA ASP A 28 21.67 1.82 1.22
C ASP A 28 21.06 0.55 1.84
N PRO A 29 21.13 0.40 3.18
CA PRO A 29 20.43 -0.68 3.87
C PRO A 29 18.92 -0.51 3.71
N CYS A 30 18.23 -1.57 3.25
CA CYS A 30 16.79 -1.54 3.04
C CYS A 30 16.02 -1.35 4.36
N PRO A 31 15.26 -0.25 4.55
CA PRO A 31 14.59 0.04 5.81
C PRO A 31 13.31 -0.77 6.02
N ILE A 32 12.78 -1.37 4.96
CA ILE A 32 11.52 -2.14 4.99
C ILE A 32 11.81 -3.53 5.56
N LYS A 33 11.24 -3.87 6.72
CA LYS A 33 11.48 -5.14 7.41
C LYS A 33 10.63 -6.28 6.83
N ARG A 34 10.97 -7.54 7.12
CA ARG A 34 10.06 -8.67 6.82
C ARG A 34 8.91 -8.67 7.83
N LEU A 35 7.77 -9.29 7.49
CA LEU A 35 6.61 -9.28 8.38
C LEU A 35 6.93 -9.89 9.76
N ALA A 36 7.73 -10.95 9.77
CA ALA A 36 8.18 -11.65 10.97
C ALA A 36 9.06 -10.78 11.91
N ASP A 37 9.69 -9.73 11.39
CA ASP A 37 10.59 -8.86 12.16
C ASP A 37 9.85 -7.73 12.88
N TYR A 38 8.54 -7.55 12.61
CA TYR A 38 7.69 -6.63 13.36
C TYR A 38 7.21 -7.28 14.66
N SER A 39 7.05 -6.45 15.70
CA SER A 39 6.39 -6.86 16.94
C SER A 39 4.95 -7.33 16.67
N PRO A 40 4.37 -8.20 17.51
CA PRO A 40 3.02 -8.74 17.27
C PRO A 40 1.93 -7.67 17.05
N ALA A 41 2.02 -6.56 17.80
CA ALA A 41 1.10 -5.43 17.67
C ALA A 41 1.24 -4.73 16.31
N HIS A 42 2.47 -4.38 15.91
CA HIS A 42 2.72 -3.74 14.61
C HIS A 42 2.41 -4.66 13.43
N ARG A 43 2.72 -5.96 13.56
CA ARG A 43 2.36 -6.97 12.56
C ARG A 43 0.86 -7.02 12.34
N SER A 44 0.08 -7.07 13.41
CA SER A 44 -1.38 -7.12 13.34
C SER A 44 -1.96 -5.82 12.76
N ALA A 45 -1.43 -4.66 13.14
CA ALA A 45 -1.83 -3.38 12.57
C ALA A 45 -1.55 -3.30 11.07
N LEU A 46 -0.36 -3.74 10.63
CA LEU A 46 0.02 -3.77 9.22
C LEU A 46 -0.87 -4.72 8.40
N MET A 47 -1.09 -5.94 8.91
CA MET A 47 -2.02 -6.89 8.28
C MET A 47 -3.42 -6.29 8.15
N ASN A 48 -3.92 -5.62 9.19
CA ASN A 48 -5.22 -4.95 9.12
C ASN A 48 -5.24 -3.84 8.06
N ALA A 49 -4.19 -3.01 7.99
CA ALA A 49 -4.06 -1.95 7.00
C ALA A 49 -4.03 -2.50 5.56
N ILE A 50 -3.29 -3.59 5.30
CA ILE A 50 -3.29 -4.27 4.00
C ILE A 50 -4.68 -4.84 3.70
N GLY A 51 -5.33 -5.48 4.67
CA GLY A 51 -6.68 -6.01 4.53
C GLY A 51 -7.71 -4.92 4.18
N ILE A 52 -7.58 -3.72 4.74
CA ILE A 52 -8.39 -2.55 4.37
C ILE A 52 -8.02 -2.08 2.97
N SER A 53 -6.72 -2.00 2.66
CA SER A 53 -6.23 -1.47 1.39
C SER A 53 -6.71 -2.28 0.19
N MET A 54 -6.77 -3.60 0.33
CA MET A 54 -7.33 -4.50 -0.68
C MET A 54 -8.80 -4.17 -1.02
N ARG A 55 -9.57 -3.63 -0.07
CA ARG A 55 -10.96 -3.25 -0.29
C ARG A 55 -11.11 -2.00 -1.16
N PHE A 56 -10.06 -1.18 -1.29
CA PHE A 56 -10.11 -0.03 -2.21
C PHE A 56 -10.13 -0.43 -3.68
N GLY A 57 -9.81 -1.69 -4.01
CA GLY A 57 -9.96 -2.24 -5.36
C GLY A 57 -11.29 -2.99 -5.60
N GLU A 58 -12.18 -3.02 -4.60
CA GLU A 58 -13.49 -3.67 -4.72
C GLU A 58 -14.51 -2.70 -5.36
N LYS A 59 -15.46 -3.25 -6.14
CA LYS A 59 -16.44 -2.45 -6.91
C LYS A 59 -17.32 -1.56 -6.02
N GLU A 60 -17.53 -1.98 -4.79
CA GLU A 60 -18.25 -1.24 -3.75
C GLU A 60 -17.62 0.12 -3.44
N ARG A 61 -16.35 0.32 -3.83
CA ARG A 61 -15.61 1.58 -3.70
C ARG A 61 -15.53 2.41 -4.97
N ASP A 62 -16.15 1.97 -6.08
CA ASP A 62 -16.06 2.68 -7.37
C ASP A 62 -16.51 4.14 -7.26
N LYS A 63 -17.57 4.44 -6.48
CA LYS A 63 -18.01 5.82 -6.25
C LYS A 63 -16.96 6.69 -5.54
N ASP A 64 -16.29 6.14 -4.53
CA ASP A 64 -15.22 6.83 -3.80
C ASP A 64 -14.00 7.03 -4.71
N PHE A 65 -13.70 6.03 -5.55
CA PHE A 65 -12.64 6.07 -6.56
C PHE A 65 -12.90 7.14 -7.64
N ASP A 66 -14.11 7.21 -8.19
CA ASP A 66 -14.51 8.20 -9.19
C ASP A 66 -14.42 9.63 -8.64
N ALA A 67 -14.86 9.83 -7.40
CA ALA A 67 -14.74 11.12 -6.72
C ALA A 67 -13.26 11.53 -6.53
N TRP A 68 -12.40 10.59 -6.13
CA TRP A 68 -10.97 10.82 -6.03
C TRP A 68 -10.32 11.12 -7.39
N MET A 69 -10.72 10.41 -8.45
CA MET A 69 -10.25 10.65 -9.83
C MET A 69 -10.62 12.04 -10.33
N LYS A 70 -11.86 12.48 -10.09
CA LYS A 70 -12.32 13.83 -10.44
C LYS A 70 -11.47 14.90 -9.73
N LYS A 71 -11.30 14.78 -8.42
CA LYS A 71 -10.47 15.71 -7.63
C LYS A 71 -9.03 15.78 -8.16
N ARG A 72 -8.43 14.62 -8.45
CA ARG A 72 -7.07 14.55 -8.99
C ARG A 72 -6.93 15.28 -10.33
N ALA A 73 -7.94 15.21 -11.19
CA ALA A 73 -7.93 15.93 -12.46
C ALA A 73 -8.00 17.45 -12.26
N GLU A 74 -8.82 17.91 -11.30
CA GLU A 74 -8.91 19.33 -10.91
C GLU A 74 -7.58 19.85 -10.36
N ASP A 75 -6.92 19.09 -9.47
CA ASP A 75 -5.61 19.46 -8.88
C ASP A 75 -4.51 19.60 -9.95
N VAL A 76 -4.50 18.70 -10.95
CA VAL A 76 -3.54 18.76 -12.07
C VAL A 76 -3.81 19.94 -12.99
N ALA A 77 -5.08 20.26 -13.27
CA ALA A 77 -5.44 21.43 -14.07
C ALA A 77 -5.00 22.74 -13.38
N ALA A 78 -5.28 22.86 -12.08
CA ALA A 78 -4.87 24.03 -11.29
C ALA A 78 -3.35 24.23 -11.25
N ALA A 79 -2.56 23.16 -11.26
CA ALA A 79 -1.11 23.23 -11.28
C ALA A 79 -0.52 23.66 -12.63
N ASN A 80 -1.26 23.51 -13.74
CA ASN A 80 -0.81 23.89 -15.07
C ASN A 80 -1.20 25.34 -15.45
N ASP A 81 -2.19 25.92 -14.75
CA ASP A 81 -2.65 27.31 -14.94
C ASP A 81 -1.91 28.32 -14.03
N ALA A 82 -0.97 27.84 -13.19
CA ALA A 82 -0.16 28.63 -12.24
C ALA A 82 1.30 28.74 -12.69
#